data_AF-A0A9C8I945-F1
#
_entry.id   AF-A0A9C8I945-F1
#
_cell.length_a   1.000
_cell.length_b   1.000
_cell.length_c   1.000
_cell.angle_alpha   90.00
_cell.angle_beta   90.00
_cell.angle_gamma   90.00
#
_symmetry.space_group_name_H-M   'P 1'
#
loop_
_entity.id
_entity.type
_entity.pdbx_description
1 polymer ?
#
loop_
_entity_poly.entity_id
_entity_poly.type
_entity_poly.pdbx_seq_one_letter_code
_entity_poly.pdbx_strand_id
1 'polypeptide(L)'
;MRNLFYSVAILFIALMYGCSTSGNSPTSPDIESPGLTGASDRSVSSAGSTILWGYWDITMNPATGTIEIVPLRNVQWTVDVTRFLQPPAGTTANLKIAFGDLSEWLTLGHMQVFVTLVHPFPGLSQFTGADVRGLFITSANRNFNYDSALSYSDGAALDPFLANADGYTRWLNPSEFINDGTLWTNIPGTLGMGSGFNASLNGYKYFCDGLGTYDDLFNFFSNPSNLAKRGQFYSTNQITREYDLWFPLTGTGGEPELKYQYAVITSWEPPIDLDPGNLPGSFPPDANTREAFLSNAVDAGGTLYYTPESAGGNLKLDIEIFDWTPYLTGSGTVLDE
;
A
#
# COMPACT_ATOMS: atom_id res chain seq x y z
N MET A 1 -35.38 48.72 14.46
CA MET A 1 -36.14 47.63 15.12
C MET A 1 -37.35 47.13 14.32
N ARG A 2 -38.11 47.97 13.61
CA ARG A 2 -39.26 47.52 12.80
C ARG A 2 -38.90 46.58 11.63
N ASN A 3 -37.73 46.74 11.02
CA ASN A 3 -37.30 45.93 9.86
C ASN A 3 -36.70 44.56 10.24
N LEU A 4 -36.29 44.36 11.51
CA LEU A 4 -35.75 43.09 11.99
C LEU A 4 -36.88 42.07 12.27
N PHE A 5 -38.06 42.56 12.66
CA PHE A 5 -39.24 41.71 12.90
C PHE A 5 -39.83 41.12 11.61
N TYR A 6 -39.80 41.86 10.49
CA TYR A 6 -40.28 41.35 9.20
C TYR A 6 -39.34 40.28 8.62
N SER A 7 -38.03 40.39 8.83
CA SER A 7 -37.07 39.40 8.34
C SER A 7 -37.16 38.05 9.08
N VAL A 8 -37.44 38.05 10.39
CA VAL A 8 -37.62 36.82 11.18
C VAL A 8 -38.96 36.14 10.88
N ALA A 9 -40.02 36.93 10.61
CA ALA A 9 -41.33 36.37 10.25
C ALA A 9 -41.32 35.70 8.85
N ILE A 10 -40.56 36.24 7.89
CA ILE A 10 -40.44 35.65 6.55
C ILE A 10 -39.63 34.33 6.58
N LEU A 11 -38.63 34.22 7.46
CA LEU A 11 -37.85 32.99 7.62
C LEU A 11 -38.68 31.85 8.24
N PHE A 12 -39.63 32.16 9.12
CA PHE A 12 -40.53 31.15 9.72
C PHE A 12 -41.62 30.65 8.77
N ILE A 13 -42.07 31.47 7.82
CA ILE A 13 -43.08 31.06 6.82
C ILE A 13 -42.44 30.19 5.73
N ALA A 14 -41.15 30.39 5.42
CA ALA A 14 -40.41 29.56 4.46
C ALA A 14 -40.13 28.12 4.96
N LEU A 15 -40.14 27.90 6.27
CA LEU A 15 -39.92 26.57 6.88
C LEU A 15 -41.17 25.67 6.88
N MET A 16 -42.36 26.21 6.55
CA MET A 16 -43.61 25.43 6.57
C MET A 16 -44.03 24.88 5.18
N TYR A 17 -43.23 25.11 4.13
CA TYR A 17 -43.46 24.57 2.78
C TYR A 17 -42.28 23.68 2.33
N GLY A 18 -41.91 22.70 3.17
CA GLY A 18 -41.00 21.62 2.83
C GLY A 18 -41.77 20.36 2.40
N CYS A 19 -41.56 19.96 1.14
CA CYS A 19 -42.20 18.88 0.38
C CYS A 19 -42.71 17.66 1.17
N SER A 20 -44.02 17.42 1.04
CA SER A 20 -44.60 16.09 1.06
C SER A 20 -44.30 15.39 -0.27
N THR A 21 -43.64 14.24 -0.23
CA THR A 21 -43.62 13.31 -1.36
C THR A 21 -43.82 11.89 -0.82
N SER A 22 -45.07 11.48 -0.95
CA SER A 22 -45.61 10.12 -1.03
C SER A 22 -44.68 8.92 -0.77
N GLY A 23 -45.05 8.15 0.26
CA GLY A 23 -45.30 6.72 0.09
C GLY A 23 -44.13 5.78 0.35
N ASN A 24 -43.86 5.49 1.63
CA ASN A 24 -43.78 4.13 2.18
C ASN A 24 -43.59 4.20 3.71
N SER A 25 -44.36 3.41 4.46
CA SER A 25 -44.39 3.37 5.92
C SER A 25 -43.02 3.03 6.53
N PRO A 26 -42.48 3.83 7.48
CA PRO A 26 -41.17 3.59 8.08
C PRO A 26 -41.21 2.70 9.34
N THR A 27 -42.15 1.76 9.45
CA THR A 27 -42.33 0.98 10.69
C THR A 27 -42.36 -0.54 10.48
N SER A 28 -41.57 -1.06 9.54
CA SER A 28 -41.21 -2.48 9.57
C SER A 28 -39.78 -2.65 9.08
N PRO A 29 -38.83 -3.07 9.94
CA PRO A 29 -37.60 -3.62 9.43
C PRO A 29 -37.93 -4.97 8.77
N ASP A 30 -37.77 -5.07 7.45
CA ASP A 30 -37.66 -6.36 6.81
C ASP A 30 -36.38 -7.02 7.32
N ILE A 31 -36.56 -8.03 8.17
CA ILE A 31 -35.51 -8.97 8.57
C ILE A 31 -35.39 -9.96 7.41
N GLU A 32 -34.82 -9.50 6.30
CA GLU A 32 -34.09 -10.39 5.40
C GLU A 32 -32.61 -10.13 5.65
N SER A 33 -32.00 -11.02 6.43
CA SER A 33 -30.57 -11.06 6.66
C SER A 33 -29.88 -11.22 5.30
N PRO A 34 -29.18 -10.19 4.75
CA PRO A 34 -28.38 -10.38 3.57
C PRO A 34 -27.17 -11.18 4.03
N GLY A 35 -27.12 -12.45 3.63
CA GLY A 35 -25.92 -13.26 3.80
C GLY A 35 -24.71 -12.50 3.25
N LEU A 36 -23.62 -12.50 4.00
CA LEU A 36 -22.37 -11.77 3.76
C LEU A 36 -21.64 -12.14 2.44
N THR A 37 -22.25 -12.90 1.54
CA THR A 37 -21.64 -13.42 0.30
C THR A 37 -22.16 -12.77 -0.98
N GLY A 38 -22.97 -11.70 -0.87
CA GLY A 38 -23.50 -10.97 -2.03
C GLY A 38 -22.62 -9.80 -2.45
N ALA A 39 -21.42 -10.04 -2.99
CA ALA A 39 -20.65 -9.03 -3.70
C ALA A 39 -21.45 -8.57 -4.93
N SER A 40 -22.17 -7.47 -4.77
CA SER A 40 -22.85 -6.79 -5.88
C SER A 40 -21.83 -5.89 -6.55
N ASP A 41 -21.68 -6.07 -7.87
CA ASP A 41 -20.98 -5.17 -8.77
C ASP A 41 -21.46 -3.73 -8.56
N ARG A 42 -20.74 -2.97 -7.74
CA ARG A 42 -20.93 -1.52 -7.66
C ARG A 42 -20.25 -0.90 -8.87
N SER A 43 -21.06 -0.58 -9.88
CA SER A 43 -20.69 0.39 -10.90
C SER A 43 -20.41 1.73 -10.22
N VAL A 44 -19.12 2.04 -10.01
CA VAL A 44 -18.67 3.31 -9.47
C VAL A 44 -18.91 4.38 -10.54
N SER A 45 -20.00 5.12 -10.40
CA SER A 45 -20.20 6.35 -11.16
C SER A 45 -19.17 7.38 -10.71
N SER A 46 -18.27 7.71 -11.63
CA SER A 46 -17.20 8.72 -11.52
C SER A 46 -17.75 10.15 -11.30
N ALA A 47 -18.28 10.45 -10.11
CA ALA A 47 -18.66 11.81 -9.72
C ALA A 47 -18.65 11.98 -8.19
N GLY A 48 -17.46 12.20 -7.62
CA GLY A 48 -17.25 12.56 -6.22
C GLY A 48 -16.41 11.54 -5.48
N SER A 49 -15.09 11.79 -5.38
CA SER A 49 -14.20 11.00 -4.52
C SER A 49 -14.51 11.32 -3.06
N THR A 50 -15.40 10.55 -2.44
CA THR A 50 -15.54 10.55 -0.98
C THR A 50 -14.48 9.62 -0.41
N ILE A 51 -13.41 10.19 0.12
CA ILE A 51 -12.37 9.46 0.85
C ILE A 51 -12.88 9.21 2.28
N LEU A 52 -12.77 7.97 2.78
CA LEU A 52 -13.13 7.63 4.15
C LEU A 52 -12.04 8.18 5.11
N TRP A 53 -12.39 9.21 5.88
CA TRP A 53 -11.49 9.83 6.86
C TRP A 53 -11.40 9.09 8.20
N GLY A 54 -11.99 7.90 8.26
CA GLY A 54 -11.99 7.06 9.45
C GLY A 54 -13.34 6.39 9.66
N TYR A 55 -13.30 5.33 10.44
CA TYR A 55 -14.45 4.57 10.88
C TYR A 55 -14.36 4.46 12.40
N TRP A 56 -15.41 4.86 13.10
CA TRP A 56 -15.50 4.83 14.55
C TRP A 56 -16.69 3.96 14.95
N ASP A 57 -16.48 3.06 15.91
CA ASP A 57 -17.55 2.48 16.69
C ASP A 57 -17.94 3.48 17.76
N ILE A 58 -19.22 3.81 17.85
CA ILE A 58 -19.73 4.75 18.83
C ILE A 58 -20.80 4.03 19.63
N THR A 59 -20.45 3.63 20.84
CA THR A 59 -21.37 2.96 21.77
C THR A 59 -21.79 3.93 22.86
N MET A 60 -23.09 4.14 23.03
CA MET A 60 -23.64 4.94 24.13
C MET A 60 -24.27 4.02 25.18
N ASN A 61 -23.82 4.14 26.43
CA ASN A 61 -24.49 3.49 27.54
C ASN A 61 -25.74 4.31 27.94
N PRO A 62 -26.96 3.78 27.78
CA PRO A 62 -28.19 4.54 27.99
C PRO A 62 -28.49 4.80 29.48
N ALA A 63 -27.91 4.03 30.40
CA ALA A 63 -28.14 4.19 31.83
C ALA A 63 -27.29 5.32 32.44
N THR A 64 -26.07 5.50 31.93
CA THR A 64 -25.12 6.51 32.41
C THR A 64 -25.03 7.74 31.51
N GLY A 65 -25.48 7.61 30.25
CA GLY A 65 -25.32 8.64 29.22
C GLY A 65 -23.89 8.77 28.71
N THR A 66 -22.99 7.84 29.05
CA THR A 66 -21.59 7.88 28.62
C THR A 66 -21.46 7.36 27.19
N ILE A 67 -20.84 8.16 26.32
CA ILE A 67 -20.52 7.79 24.95
C ILE A 67 -19.06 7.34 24.91
N GLU A 68 -18.83 6.13 24.43
CA GLU A 68 -17.51 5.59 24.13
C GLU A 68 -17.32 5.60 22.61
N ILE A 69 -16.24 6.23 22.15
CA ILE A 69 -15.88 6.31 20.74
C ILE A 69 -14.60 5.51 20.57
N VAL A 70 -14.68 4.37 19.89
CA VAL A 70 -13.54 3.51 19.58
C VAL A 70 -13.24 3.67 18.09
N PRO A 71 -12.10 4.26 17.68
CA PRO A 71 -11.72 4.26 16.27
C PRO A 71 -11.49 2.82 15.81
N LEU A 72 -12.35 2.33 14.91
CA LEU A 72 -12.20 1.02 14.27
C LEU A 72 -11.16 1.10 13.14
N ARG A 73 -11.07 2.24 12.45
CA ARG A 73 -10.05 2.52 11.42
C ARG A 73 -9.76 4.02 11.38
N ASN A 74 -8.52 4.44 11.64
CA ASN A 74 -8.09 5.83 11.37
C ASN A 74 -7.74 5.97 9.88
N VAL A 75 -7.67 7.20 9.34
CA VAL A 75 -7.06 7.41 8.02
C VAL A 75 -5.64 6.92 8.11
N GLN A 76 -5.30 5.92 7.32
CA GLN A 76 -3.92 5.50 7.19
C GLN A 76 -3.29 6.20 6.01
N TRP A 77 -2.13 6.78 6.26
CA TRP A 77 -1.45 7.60 5.28
C TRP A 77 -0.36 6.74 4.66
N THR A 78 -0.72 6.03 3.60
CA THR A 78 0.27 5.53 2.63
C THR A 78 0.40 6.61 1.57
N VAL A 79 1.54 7.30 1.56
CA VAL A 79 1.78 8.43 0.66
C VAL A 79 2.82 8.10 -0.40
N ASP A 80 2.65 8.68 -1.58
CA ASP A 80 3.69 8.74 -2.59
C ASP A 80 4.76 9.74 -2.17
N VAL A 81 5.95 9.27 -1.81
CA VAL A 81 7.09 10.13 -1.49
C VAL A 81 8.05 10.32 -2.66
N THR A 82 7.73 9.78 -3.84
CA THR A 82 8.53 9.92 -5.06
C THR A 82 8.81 11.40 -5.34
N ARG A 83 7.83 12.29 -5.12
CA ARG A 83 7.99 13.74 -5.30
C ARG A 83 9.09 14.36 -4.44
N PHE A 84 9.37 13.82 -3.26
CA PHE A 84 10.45 14.31 -2.38
C PHE A 84 11.82 13.72 -2.73
N LEU A 85 11.84 12.65 -3.54
CA LEU A 85 13.05 11.96 -3.98
C LEU A 85 13.53 12.42 -5.36
N GLN A 86 12.74 13.24 -6.06
CA GLN A 86 13.07 13.74 -7.39
C GLN A 86 12.58 15.18 -7.61
N PRO A 87 13.11 15.91 -8.62
CA PRO A 87 12.59 17.24 -8.96
C PRO A 87 11.09 17.23 -9.27
N PRO A 88 10.33 18.29 -8.94
CA PRO A 88 10.82 19.60 -8.50
C PRO A 88 10.97 19.79 -6.98
N ALA A 89 10.41 18.92 -6.14
CA ALA A 89 10.46 19.12 -4.68
C ALA A 89 11.68 18.45 -4.04
N GLY A 90 12.13 17.32 -4.61
CA GLY A 90 13.36 16.63 -4.23
C GLY A 90 14.55 16.98 -5.12
N THR A 91 15.62 16.19 -4.94
CA THR A 91 16.83 16.23 -5.75
C THR A 91 17.12 14.85 -6.29
N THR A 92 17.70 14.76 -7.50
CA THR A 92 18.15 13.49 -8.08
C THR A 92 19.24 12.80 -7.25
N ALA A 93 19.82 13.48 -6.25
CA ALA A 93 20.72 12.87 -5.29
C ALA A 93 20.01 11.93 -4.29
N ASN A 94 18.68 12.04 -4.14
CA ASN A 94 17.90 11.25 -3.18
C ASN A 94 17.51 9.86 -3.69
N LEU A 95 17.51 9.66 -5.01
CA LEU A 95 17.29 8.36 -5.65
C LEU A 95 18.46 8.10 -6.60
N LYS A 96 19.30 7.13 -6.26
CA LYS A 96 20.45 6.74 -7.10
C LYS A 96 20.22 5.34 -7.63
N ILE A 97 20.52 5.16 -8.91
CA ILE A 97 20.45 3.87 -9.59
C ILE A 97 21.85 3.57 -10.10
N ALA A 98 22.40 2.42 -9.72
CA ALA A 98 23.66 1.90 -10.23
C ALA A 98 23.44 0.53 -10.86
N PHE A 99 24.07 0.26 -12.00
CA PHE A 99 24.00 -1.05 -12.64
C PHE A 99 25.01 -2.00 -11.99
N GLY A 100 24.56 -3.21 -11.69
CA GLY A 100 25.40 -4.33 -11.27
C GLY A 100 25.83 -5.15 -12.48
N ASP A 101 25.44 -6.43 -12.49
CA ASP A 101 25.61 -7.31 -13.64
C ASP A 101 24.63 -6.98 -14.79
N LEU A 102 25.19 -6.84 -16.00
CA LEU A 102 24.48 -6.63 -17.27
C LEU A 102 24.90 -7.68 -18.32
N SER A 103 25.63 -8.72 -17.93
CA SER A 103 26.17 -9.73 -18.84
C SER A 103 25.08 -10.47 -19.62
N GLU A 104 23.90 -10.62 -19.02
CA GLU A 104 22.73 -11.28 -19.59
C GLU A 104 21.70 -10.31 -20.18
N TRP A 105 21.95 -8.99 -20.15
CA TRP A 105 21.00 -7.98 -20.61
C TRP A 105 20.60 -8.22 -22.06
N LEU A 106 21.55 -8.23 -22.99
CA LEU A 106 21.26 -8.34 -24.42
C LEU A 106 20.71 -9.71 -24.85
N THR A 107 20.90 -10.75 -24.02
CA THR A 107 20.54 -12.14 -24.38
C THR A 107 19.28 -12.64 -23.70
N LEU A 108 19.02 -12.22 -22.46
CA LEU A 108 17.92 -12.69 -21.63
C LEU A 108 17.04 -11.55 -21.11
N GLY A 109 17.44 -10.28 -21.31
CA GLY A 109 16.75 -9.12 -20.75
C GLY A 109 16.92 -9.02 -19.23
N HIS A 110 17.90 -9.72 -18.67
CA HIS A 110 18.20 -9.72 -17.25
C HIS A 110 19.15 -8.57 -16.90
N MET A 111 18.85 -7.85 -15.82
CA MET A 111 19.74 -6.84 -15.28
C MET A 111 19.67 -6.77 -13.76
N GLN A 112 20.84 -6.67 -13.14
CA GLN A 112 20.96 -6.37 -11.73
C GLN A 112 21.10 -4.85 -11.53
N VAL A 113 20.30 -4.29 -10.64
CA VAL A 113 20.28 -2.85 -10.35
C VAL A 113 20.36 -2.61 -8.84
N PHE A 114 21.21 -1.68 -8.44
CA PHE A 114 21.28 -1.19 -7.06
C PHE A 114 20.54 0.13 -6.96
N VAL A 115 19.44 0.13 -6.23
CA VAL A 115 18.64 1.32 -5.95
C VAL A 115 19.00 1.83 -4.56
N THR A 116 19.52 3.05 -4.49
CA THR A 116 19.80 3.75 -3.24
C THR A 116 18.76 4.83 -2.99
N LEU A 117 18.09 4.78 -1.85
CA LEU A 117 17.31 5.88 -1.32
C LEU A 117 18.13 6.64 -0.29
N VAL A 118 18.23 7.96 -0.43
CA VAL A 118 18.73 8.88 0.60
C VAL A 118 17.54 9.63 1.15
N HIS A 119 17.42 9.68 2.48
CA HIS A 119 16.28 10.32 3.10
C HIS A 119 16.19 11.81 2.69
N PRO A 120 15.02 12.30 2.22
CA PRO A 120 14.92 13.63 1.62
C PRO A 120 15.03 14.80 2.62
N PHE A 121 14.86 14.52 3.92
CA PHE A 121 14.88 15.50 4.99
C PHE A 121 16.00 15.23 6.01
N PRO A 122 17.27 15.51 5.69
CA PRO A 122 18.38 15.17 6.57
C PRO A 122 18.33 15.90 7.91
N GLY A 123 18.42 15.14 9.01
CA GLY A 123 18.41 15.66 10.38
C GLY A 123 17.04 16.06 10.93
N LEU A 124 15.96 15.83 10.19
CA LEU A 124 14.58 16.09 10.64
C LEU A 124 13.91 14.77 11.02
N SER A 125 14.12 14.33 12.26
CA SER A 125 13.65 13.04 12.79
C SER A 125 12.12 12.89 12.78
N GLN A 126 11.37 13.99 12.80
CA GLN A 126 9.91 14.00 12.66
C GLN A 126 9.41 13.47 11.31
N PHE A 127 10.29 13.42 10.29
CA PHE A 127 9.96 12.90 8.96
C PHE A 127 10.49 11.48 8.73
N THR A 128 10.92 10.77 9.79
CA THR A 128 11.30 9.36 9.70
C THR A 128 10.16 8.55 9.06
N GLY A 129 10.43 7.94 7.90
CA GLY A 129 9.46 7.06 7.24
C GLY A 129 9.40 5.69 7.90
N ALA A 130 8.23 5.05 7.90
CA ALA A 130 8.08 3.65 8.24
C ALA A 130 7.54 2.88 7.05
N ASP A 131 7.89 1.59 6.93
CA ASP A 131 7.42 0.74 5.84
C ASP A 131 7.72 1.32 4.44
N VAL A 132 8.93 1.85 4.26
CA VAL A 132 9.33 2.44 2.99
C VAL A 132 9.51 1.34 1.95
N ARG A 133 8.83 1.45 0.82
CA ARG A 133 8.86 0.46 -0.27
C ARG A 133 9.14 1.16 -1.59
N GLY A 134 10.12 0.65 -2.33
CA GLY A 134 10.38 1.05 -3.71
C GLY A 134 9.72 0.06 -4.66
N LEU A 135 8.66 0.50 -5.34
CA LEU A 135 7.82 -0.31 -6.22
C LEU A 135 8.41 -0.34 -7.63
N PHE A 136 8.43 -1.53 -8.23
CA PHE A 136 8.70 -1.72 -9.65
C PHE A 136 7.37 -1.90 -10.38
N ILE A 137 6.95 -0.85 -11.11
CA ILE A 137 5.64 -0.78 -11.75
C ILE A 137 5.75 -1.23 -13.21
N THR A 138 4.94 -2.22 -13.58
CA THR A 138 4.98 -2.85 -14.90
C THR A 138 3.64 -2.82 -15.61
N SER A 139 3.63 -3.22 -16.88
CA SER A 139 2.39 -3.65 -17.51
C SER A 139 2.00 -5.03 -16.95
N ALA A 140 0.71 -5.33 -16.95
CA ALA A 140 0.19 -6.63 -16.61
C ALA A 140 -0.30 -7.36 -17.86
N ASN A 141 -0.06 -8.66 -17.87
CA ASN A 141 -0.46 -9.60 -18.91
C ASN A 141 -1.39 -10.70 -18.38
N ARG A 142 -1.50 -10.82 -17.05
CA ARG A 142 -2.38 -11.78 -16.38
C ARG A 142 -3.26 -11.10 -15.35
N ASN A 143 -4.43 -11.70 -15.19
CA ASN A 143 -5.30 -11.43 -14.04
C ASN A 143 -5.17 -12.60 -13.05
N PHE A 144 -5.41 -12.34 -11.77
CA PHE A 144 -5.52 -13.41 -10.79
C PHE A 144 -6.74 -14.29 -11.08
N ASN A 145 -6.59 -15.60 -10.85
CA ASN A 145 -7.69 -16.55 -11.05
C ASN A 145 -8.82 -16.37 -10.04
N TYR A 146 -8.52 -15.84 -8.84
CA TYR A 146 -9.47 -15.68 -7.74
C TYR A 146 -10.02 -14.26 -7.62
N ASP A 147 -9.32 -13.26 -8.16
CA ASP A 147 -9.75 -11.87 -8.20
C ASP A 147 -9.37 -11.27 -9.56
N SER A 148 -10.33 -11.19 -10.47
CA SER A 148 -10.09 -10.66 -11.82
C SER A 148 -9.83 -9.15 -11.85
N ALA A 149 -10.06 -8.43 -10.76
CA ALA A 149 -9.68 -7.03 -10.62
C ALA A 149 -8.18 -6.86 -10.32
N LEU A 150 -7.50 -7.94 -9.93
CA LEU A 150 -6.05 -7.96 -9.77
C LEU A 150 -5.36 -8.38 -11.05
N SER A 151 -4.47 -7.52 -11.54
CA SER A 151 -3.64 -7.75 -12.71
C SER A 151 -2.16 -7.61 -12.34
N TYR A 152 -1.32 -8.48 -12.88
CA TYR A 152 0.11 -8.52 -12.59
C TYR A 152 0.92 -8.97 -13.81
N SER A 153 2.22 -8.73 -13.76
CA SER A 153 3.19 -9.37 -14.66
C SER A 153 3.58 -10.72 -14.07
N ASP A 154 3.33 -11.80 -14.82
CA ASP A 154 3.71 -13.16 -14.41
C ASP A 154 5.18 -13.51 -14.71
N GLY A 155 5.90 -12.59 -15.35
CA GLY A 155 7.28 -12.81 -15.83
C GLY A 155 7.42 -13.89 -16.90
N ALA A 156 6.33 -14.49 -17.38
CA ALA A 156 6.39 -15.51 -18.40
C ALA A 156 6.37 -14.85 -19.77
N ALA A 157 7.43 -15.09 -20.55
CA ALA A 157 7.47 -14.89 -21.99
C ALA A 157 6.72 -13.62 -22.46
N LEU A 158 7.23 -12.44 -22.07
CA LEU A 158 7.05 -11.12 -22.69
C LEU A 158 6.75 -9.95 -21.72
N ASP A 159 6.83 -10.11 -20.39
CA ASP A 159 6.58 -8.99 -19.47
C ASP A 159 7.69 -8.76 -18.44
N PRO A 160 7.97 -7.49 -18.08
CA PRO A 160 8.99 -7.18 -17.11
C PRO A 160 8.55 -7.57 -15.70
N PHE A 161 9.47 -8.02 -14.85
CA PHE A 161 9.17 -8.34 -13.45
C PHE A 161 10.40 -8.19 -12.55
N LEU A 162 10.13 -8.10 -11.23
CA LEU A 162 11.15 -8.07 -10.18
C LEU A 162 11.28 -9.48 -9.59
N ALA A 163 12.34 -10.19 -9.95
CA ALA A 163 12.54 -11.60 -9.59
C ALA A 163 12.83 -11.81 -8.10
N ASN A 164 13.43 -10.82 -7.44
CA ASN A 164 13.77 -10.86 -6.02
C ASN A 164 12.89 -9.91 -5.18
N ALA A 165 11.60 -9.78 -5.51
CA ALA A 165 10.69 -8.90 -4.78
C ALA A 165 10.60 -9.30 -3.29
N ASP A 166 10.64 -8.31 -2.40
CA ASP A 166 10.41 -8.54 -0.96
C ASP A 166 8.92 -8.76 -0.65
N GLY A 167 8.05 -8.39 -1.59
CA GLY A 167 6.61 -8.58 -1.55
C GLY A 167 5.92 -7.88 -2.71
N TYR A 168 4.59 -7.90 -2.69
CA TYR A 168 3.76 -7.25 -3.69
C TYR A 168 2.77 -6.28 -3.03
N THR A 169 2.42 -5.21 -3.74
CA THR A 169 1.45 -4.24 -3.24
C THR A 169 0.57 -3.69 -4.35
N ARG A 170 -0.67 -3.37 -3.98
CA ARG A 170 -1.59 -2.61 -4.85
C ARG A 170 -1.40 -1.11 -4.72
N TRP A 171 -0.81 -0.63 -3.63
CA TRP A 171 -0.74 0.79 -3.35
C TRP A 171 0.00 1.54 -4.46
N LEU A 172 -0.60 2.64 -4.90
CA LEU A 172 -0.09 3.54 -5.93
C LEU A 172 0.22 2.91 -7.29
N ASN A 173 -0.54 1.88 -7.68
CA ASN A 173 -0.54 1.48 -9.08
C ASN A 173 -1.24 2.55 -9.96
N PRO A 174 -0.79 2.81 -11.20
CA PRO A 174 -1.37 3.85 -12.04
C PRO A 174 -2.82 3.60 -12.48
N SER A 175 -3.28 2.34 -12.48
CA SER A 175 -4.67 2.00 -12.84
C SER A 175 -5.71 2.38 -11.79
N GLU A 176 -5.34 2.33 -10.51
CA GLU A 176 -6.24 2.65 -9.39
C GLU A 176 -5.96 4.04 -8.81
N PHE A 177 -4.71 4.51 -8.86
CA PHE A 177 -4.26 5.78 -8.24
C PHE A 177 -3.90 6.81 -9.31
N ILE A 178 -4.91 7.27 -10.05
CA ILE A 178 -4.73 8.23 -11.16
C ILE A 178 -4.10 9.52 -10.64
N ASN A 179 -2.97 9.94 -11.23
CA ASN A 179 -2.28 11.18 -10.86
C ASN A 179 -3.19 12.41 -10.95
N ASP A 180 -3.43 13.04 -9.80
CA ASP A 180 -4.16 14.30 -9.65
C ASP A 180 -3.28 15.45 -9.11
N GLY A 181 -1.97 15.20 -8.96
CA GLY A 181 -0.98 16.13 -8.40
C GLY A 181 -0.91 16.16 -6.87
N THR A 182 -1.73 15.36 -6.17
CA THR A 182 -1.67 15.18 -4.71
C THR A 182 -0.69 14.07 -4.33
N LEU A 183 -0.41 13.92 -3.03
CA LEU A 183 0.47 12.86 -2.51
C LEU A 183 -0.21 11.50 -2.40
N TRP A 184 -1.52 11.44 -2.69
CA TRP A 184 -2.36 10.24 -2.56
C TRP A 184 -2.53 9.48 -3.86
N THR A 185 -1.92 9.99 -4.93
CA THR A 185 -2.02 9.43 -6.27
C THR A 185 -0.65 8.97 -6.74
N ASN A 186 -0.61 8.12 -7.75
CA ASN A 186 0.65 7.69 -8.34
C ASN A 186 1.32 8.90 -8.99
N ILE A 187 2.49 9.30 -8.48
CA ILE A 187 3.33 10.31 -9.08
C ILE A 187 4.39 9.59 -9.91
N PRO A 188 4.34 9.67 -11.26
CA PRO A 188 5.30 9.00 -12.11
C PRO A 188 6.74 9.37 -11.75
N GLY A 189 7.59 8.36 -11.60
CA GLY A 189 9.02 8.51 -11.49
C GLY A 189 9.63 9.18 -12.72
N THR A 190 10.54 10.12 -12.48
CA THR A 190 11.25 10.88 -13.53
C THR A 190 12.20 10.03 -14.35
N LEU A 191 12.69 8.92 -13.79
CA LEU A 191 13.53 7.93 -14.48
C LEU A 191 12.71 6.78 -15.08
N GLY A 192 11.39 6.74 -14.86
CA GLY A 192 10.51 5.75 -15.46
C GLY A 192 9.98 6.23 -16.81
N MET A 193 9.29 5.34 -17.51
CA MET A 193 8.53 5.71 -18.70
C MET A 193 7.14 6.21 -18.28
N GLY A 194 6.53 7.10 -19.06
CA GLY A 194 5.31 7.84 -18.67
C GLY A 194 4.09 6.95 -18.37
N SER A 195 3.15 6.87 -19.31
CA SER A 195 1.89 6.15 -19.15
C SER A 195 1.92 4.75 -19.79
N GLY A 196 0.84 3.98 -19.63
CA GLY A 196 0.67 2.67 -20.26
C GLY A 196 0.96 1.46 -19.35
N PHE A 197 0.99 1.69 -18.04
CA PHE A 197 1.11 0.65 -17.02
C PHE A 197 -0.28 0.34 -16.45
N ASN A 198 -0.65 -0.93 -16.49
CA ASN A 198 -1.98 -1.44 -16.13
C ASN A 198 -1.92 -2.57 -15.09
N ALA A 199 -0.76 -2.84 -14.50
CA ALA A 199 -0.65 -3.79 -13.40
C ALA A 199 -1.19 -3.16 -12.13
N SER A 200 -2.20 -3.79 -11.53
CA SER A 200 -2.75 -3.36 -10.24
C SER A 200 -1.97 -3.94 -9.06
N LEU A 201 -1.20 -5.01 -9.26
CA LEU A 201 -0.29 -5.58 -8.26
C LEU A 201 1.16 -5.51 -8.75
N ASN A 202 2.04 -4.88 -7.96
CA ASN A 202 3.42 -4.61 -8.35
C ASN A 202 4.39 -5.10 -7.28
N GLY A 203 5.54 -5.65 -7.71
CA GLY A 203 6.61 -6.08 -6.81
C GLY A 203 7.34 -4.89 -6.19
N TYR A 204 7.82 -5.03 -4.96
CA TYR A 204 8.60 -3.98 -4.29
C TYR A 204 9.85 -4.53 -3.59
N LYS A 205 10.79 -3.63 -3.30
CA LYS A 205 11.84 -3.84 -2.28
C LYS A 205 11.58 -2.94 -1.08
N TYR A 206 11.83 -3.46 0.11
CA TYR A 206 11.64 -2.76 1.37
C TYR A 206 12.92 -2.03 1.77
N PHE A 207 12.79 -0.84 2.35
CA PHE A 207 13.90 0.02 2.78
C PHE A 207 13.73 0.38 4.25
N CYS A 208 14.58 -0.16 5.12
CA CYS A 208 14.66 0.23 6.52
C CYS A 208 16.07 0.08 7.08
N ASP A 209 16.33 0.74 8.20
CA ASP A 209 17.67 0.82 8.76
C ASP A 209 18.17 -0.50 9.33
N GLY A 210 19.37 -0.86 8.89
CA GLY A 210 20.01 -2.13 9.20
C GLY A 210 19.69 -3.24 8.20
N LEU A 211 18.74 -3.06 7.29
CA LEU A 211 18.53 -3.99 6.17
C LEU A 211 19.60 -3.75 5.10
N GLY A 212 20.52 -4.69 4.96
CA GLY A 212 21.63 -4.65 3.99
C GLY A 212 21.15 -4.75 2.54
N THR A 213 22.08 -4.66 1.58
CA THR A 213 21.73 -4.63 0.15
C THR A 213 21.17 -5.95 -0.38
N TYR A 214 21.69 -7.06 0.14
CA TYR A 214 21.36 -8.43 -0.27
C TYR A 214 20.53 -9.18 0.77
N ASP A 215 20.18 -8.51 1.88
CA ASP A 215 19.49 -9.15 2.99
C ASP A 215 18.08 -9.57 2.55
N ASP A 216 17.71 -10.79 2.91
CA ASP A 216 16.34 -11.28 2.79
C ASP A 216 15.45 -10.64 3.86
N LEU A 217 14.31 -10.11 3.44
CA LEU A 217 13.43 -9.34 4.33
C LEU A 217 12.86 -10.22 5.46
N PHE A 218 12.52 -11.47 5.14
CA PHE A 218 12.01 -12.43 6.11
C PHE A 218 13.05 -12.70 7.19
N ASN A 219 14.24 -13.15 6.82
CA ASN A 219 15.34 -13.41 7.75
C ASN A 219 15.69 -12.17 8.60
N PHE A 220 15.61 -10.97 8.02
CA PHE A 220 15.84 -9.73 8.75
C PHE A 220 14.82 -9.52 9.87
N PHE A 221 13.52 -9.70 9.60
CA PHE A 221 12.45 -9.47 10.57
C PHE A 221 12.18 -10.66 11.50
N SER A 222 12.62 -11.87 11.16
CA SER A 222 12.65 -13.01 12.08
C SER A 222 13.52 -12.75 13.31
N ASN A 223 14.43 -11.76 13.26
CA ASN A 223 15.15 -11.27 14.43
C ASN A 223 14.30 -10.24 15.22
N PRO A 224 13.89 -10.53 16.47
CA PRO A 224 13.07 -9.62 17.27
C PRO A 224 13.71 -8.24 17.51
N SER A 225 15.04 -8.13 17.51
CA SER A 225 15.71 -6.83 17.67
C SER A 225 15.56 -5.92 16.45
N ASN A 226 15.38 -6.50 15.26
CA ASN A 226 15.11 -5.75 14.04
C ASN A 226 13.63 -5.41 13.93
N LEU A 227 12.74 -6.34 14.31
CA LEU A 227 11.31 -6.09 14.40
C LEU A 227 11.00 -4.92 15.37
N ALA A 228 11.73 -4.83 16.49
CA ALA A 228 11.63 -3.74 17.45
C ALA A 228 11.99 -2.35 16.87
N LYS A 229 12.69 -2.28 15.73
CA LYS A 229 12.99 -1.02 15.02
C LYS A 229 11.84 -0.55 14.14
N ARG A 230 10.77 -1.34 14.01
CA ARG A 230 9.52 -0.98 13.31
C ARG A 230 9.71 -0.57 11.85
N GLY A 231 10.70 -1.14 11.17
CA GLY A 231 10.93 -0.89 9.74
C GLY A 231 11.17 0.58 9.40
N GLN A 232 11.79 1.34 10.30
CA GLN A 232 12.02 2.77 10.09
C GLN A 232 13.15 3.07 9.10
N PHE A 233 13.00 4.19 8.39
CA PHE A 233 14.02 4.82 7.56
C PHE A 233 14.35 6.20 8.12
N TYR A 234 15.45 6.28 8.85
CA TYR A 234 15.93 7.42 9.60
C TYR A 234 16.42 8.53 8.68
N SER A 235 16.17 9.75 9.14
CA SER A 235 16.50 10.98 8.41
C SER A 235 17.96 11.13 8.01
N THR A 236 18.89 10.48 8.71
CA THR A 236 20.33 10.59 8.46
C THR A 236 20.87 9.53 7.50
N ASN A 237 20.06 8.57 7.11
CA ASN A 237 20.55 7.35 6.50
C ASN A 237 20.26 7.31 5.00
N GLN A 238 21.02 6.45 4.34
CA GLN A 238 20.78 6.01 2.98
C GLN A 238 20.81 4.50 2.95
N ILE A 239 19.90 3.91 2.17
CA ILE A 239 19.73 2.46 2.10
C ILE A 239 19.81 2.06 0.63
N THR A 240 20.61 1.05 0.34
CA THR A 240 20.75 0.47 -1.00
C THR A 240 20.16 -0.92 -1.00
N ARG A 241 19.31 -1.23 -1.97
CA ARG A 241 18.75 -2.58 -2.19
C ARG A 241 19.03 -3.04 -3.62
N GLU A 242 19.25 -4.33 -3.77
CA GLU A 242 19.38 -4.98 -5.07
C GLU A 242 18.00 -5.28 -5.67
N TYR A 243 17.83 -4.93 -6.93
CA TYR A 243 16.70 -5.26 -7.78
C TYR A 243 17.21 -6.21 -8.87
N ASP A 244 16.68 -7.43 -8.87
CA ASP A 244 16.89 -8.43 -9.92
C ASP A 244 15.75 -8.29 -10.92
N LEU A 245 16.01 -7.59 -12.02
CA LEU A 245 15.00 -7.18 -12.99
C LEU A 245 15.11 -8.00 -14.27
N TRP A 246 13.97 -8.44 -14.76
CA TRP A 246 13.83 -9.14 -16.02
C TRP A 246 12.95 -8.35 -16.95
N PHE A 247 13.34 -8.28 -18.22
CA PHE A 247 12.64 -7.55 -19.28
C PHE A 247 12.45 -8.44 -20.50
N PRO A 248 11.38 -8.22 -21.27
CA PRO A 248 11.09 -9.05 -22.42
C PRO A 248 11.92 -8.69 -23.65
N LEU A 249 12.23 -9.70 -24.46
CA LEU A 249 12.94 -9.57 -25.74
C LEU A 249 11.96 -9.26 -26.89
N THR A 250 11.20 -8.18 -26.78
CA THR A 250 10.17 -7.75 -27.76
C THR A 250 10.71 -6.86 -28.88
N GLY A 251 11.95 -6.40 -28.80
CA GLY A 251 12.57 -5.54 -29.80
C GLY A 251 12.62 -6.19 -31.19
N THR A 252 12.65 -5.38 -32.25
CA THR A 252 12.65 -5.86 -33.66
C THR A 252 13.85 -6.76 -34.03
N GLY A 253 14.85 -6.87 -33.15
CA GLY A 253 15.98 -7.80 -33.25
C GLY A 253 16.09 -8.83 -32.12
N GLY A 254 15.03 -9.03 -31.31
CA GLY A 254 15.11 -9.81 -30.07
C GLY A 254 15.87 -9.10 -28.95
N GLU A 255 15.95 -7.77 -29.01
CA GLU A 255 16.57 -6.94 -27.97
C GLU A 255 15.58 -6.72 -26.81
N PRO A 256 16.07 -6.57 -25.57
CA PRO A 256 15.22 -6.26 -24.42
C PRO A 256 14.53 -4.90 -24.54
N GLU A 257 13.25 -4.84 -24.18
CA GLU A 257 12.51 -3.59 -24.07
C GLU A 257 12.50 -3.08 -22.62
N LEU A 258 13.29 -2.04 -22.34
CA LEU A 258 13.35 -1.42 -21.02
C LEU A 258 12.10 -0.56 -20.77
N LYS A 259 10.99 -1.20 -20.39
CA LYS A 259 9.71 -0.55 -20.10
C LYS A 259 9.25 -0.74 -18.67
N TYR A 260 9.35 0.32 -17.87
CA TYR A 260 8.92 0.30 -16.48
C TYR A 260 8.54 1.70 -15.98
N GLN A 261 7.86 1.74 -14.85
CA GLN A 261 7.70 2.91 -13.99
C GLN A 261 8.07 2.51 -12.55
N TYR A 262 8.21 3.47 -11.65
CA TYR A 262 8.41 3.21 -10.24
C TYR A 262 7.65 4.21 -9.39
N ALA A 263 7.47 3.85 -8.13
CA ALA A 263 7.03 4.74 -7.07
C ALA A 263 7.78 4.38 -5.78
N VAL A 264 7.91 5.34 -4.87
CA VAL A 264 8.37 5.08 -3.51
C VAL A 264 7.26 5.48 -2.56
N ILE A 265 6.83 4.54 -1.74
CA ILE A 265 5.77 4.74 -0.76
C ILE A 265 6.31 4.59 0.65
N THR A 266 5.65 5.23 1.61
CA THR A 266 5.92 5.08 3.03
C THR A 266 4.61 5.19 3.81
N SER A 267 4.55 4.48 4.93
CA SER A 267 3.61 4.80 6.01
C SER A 267 4.23 5.88 6.89
N TRP A 268 3.39 6.78 7.40
CA TRP A 268 3.84 7.85 8.29
C TRP A 268 2.68 8.40 9.12
N GLU A 269 2.96 8.73 10.38
CA GLU A 269 2.10 9.52 11.25
C GLU A 269 2.97 10.58 11.95
N PRO A 270 2.40 11.73 12.38
CA PRO A 270 3.12 12.68 13.18
C PRO A 270 3.71 12.02 14.44
N PRO A 271 4.95 12.36 14.83
CA PRO A 271 5.49 11.89 16.09
C PRO A 271 4.68 12.45 17.26
N ILE A 272 4.67 11.70 18.37
CA ILE A 272 4.02 12.08 19.63
C ILE A 272 4.64 13.36 20.19
N ASP A 273 5.96 13.51 20.01
CA ASP A 273 6.74 14.67 20.44
C ASP A 273 7.23 15.47 19.23
N LEU A 274 7.29 16.81 19.37
CA LEU A 274 7.73 17.71 18.28
C LEU A 274 9.17 17.49 17.83
N ASP A 275 10.04 17.01 18.73
CA ASP A 275 11.44 16.67 18.46
C ASP A 275 11.69 15.22 18.93
N PRO A 276 11.43 14.22 18.07
CA PRO A 276 11.46 12.83 18.49
C PRO A 276 12.91 12.37 18.73
N GLY A 277 13.29 12.32 20.00
CA GLY A 277 14.61 11.86 20.44
C GLY A 277 14.71 10.36 20.74
N ASN A 278 13.57 9.66 20.88
CA ASN A 278 13.53 8.23 21.19
C ASN A 278 12.89 7.44 20.04
N LEU A 279 13.66 7.17 18.99
CA LEU A 279 13.19 6.37 17.86
C LEU A 279 13.36 4.87 18.12
N PRO A 280 12.40 4.00 17.77
CA PRO A 280 11.13 4.29 17.09
C PRO A 280 9.98 4.72 18.04
N GLY A 281 10.20 4.74 19.35
CA GLY A 281 9.15 4.94 20.36
C GLY A 281 8.41 6.28 20.32
N SER A 282 8.97 7.31 19.69
CA SER A 282 8.33 8.61 19.52
C SER A 282 7.24 8.63 18.43
N PHE A 283 7.04 7.54 17.68
CA PHE A 283 5.98 7.42 16.68
C PHE A 283 4.84 6.53 17.19
N PRO A 284 3.56 6.87 16.96
CA PRO A 284 2.45 6.00 17.34
C PRO A 284 2.48 4.70 16.52
N PRO A 285 1.86 3.59 16.99
CA PRO A 285 1.74 2.35 16.23
C PRO A 285 1.18 2.54 14.81
N ASP A 286 0.22 3.46 14.65
CA ASP A 286 -0.41 3.80 13.37
C ASP A 286 0.57 4.41 12.34
N ALA A 287 1.80 4.79 12.74
CA ALA A 287 2.84 5.21 11.80
C ALA A 287 3.30 4.08 10.87
N ASN A 288 3.06 2.81 11.25
CA ASN A 288 3.32 1.64 10.42
C ASN A 288 2.09 1.23 9.60
N THR A 289 2.29 0.40 8.58
CA THR A 289 1.18 -0.23 7.85
C THR A 289 0.32 -1.09 8.80
N ARG A 290 -1.01 -1.11 8.59
CA ARG A 290 -1.90 -2.07 9.29
C ARG A 290 -2.06 -3.38 8.54
N GLU A 291 -1.82 -3.37 7.23
CA GLU A 291 -1.78 -4.60 6.45
C GLU A 291 -0.53 -5.39 6.84
N ALA A 292 -0.64 -6.72 6.82
CA ALA A 292 0.52 -7.59 6.92
C ALA A 292 1.59 -7.13 5.92
N PHE A 293 2.78 -6.82 6.42
CA PHE A 293 3.83 -6.22 5.61
C PHE A 293 4.77 -7.25 4.99
N LEU A 294 4.71 -8.49 5.49
CA LEU A 294 5.54 -9.59 5.05
C LEU A 294 4.78 -10.89 5.32
N SER A 295 4.84 -11.80 4.37
CA SER A 295 4.41 -13.18 4.55
C SER A 295 5.46 -14.11 3.96
N ASN A 296 5.66 -15.26 4.59
CA ASN A 296 6.54 -16.30 4.10
C ASN A 296 5.80 -17.63 4.19
N ALA A 297 5.77 -18.36 3.08
CA ALA A 297 5.14 -19.67 3.00
C ALA A 297 6.20 -20.69 2.58
N VAL A 298 6.45 -21.68 3.42
CA VAL A 298 7.41 -22.76 3.15
C VAL A 298 6.70 -24.10 3.11
N ASP A 299 7.23 -25.03 2.30
CA ASP A 299 6.74 -26.41 2.30
C ASP A 299 7.10 -27.09 3.63
N ALA A 300 6.06 -27.51 4.36
CA ALA A 300 6.16 -28.19 5.64
C ALA A 300 6.15 -29.72 5.53
N GLY A 301 6.62 -30.23 4.38
CA GLY A 301 6.72 -31.65 4.07
C GLY A 301 5.45 -32.22 3.45
N GLY A 302 4.85 -31.48 2.53
CA GLY A 302 3.75 -31.94 1.70
C GLY A 302 4.16 -33.12 0.81
N THR A 303 3.16 -33.88 0.36
CA THR A 303 3.34 -34.94 -0.65
C THR A 303 2.77 -34.56 -2.01
N LEU A 304 2.43 -33.27 -2.20
CA LEU A 304 1.89 -32.76 -3.45
C LEU A 304 2.88 -33.01 -4.59
N TYR A 305 2.42 -33.61 -5.68
CA TYR A 305 3.20 -33.81 -6.89
C TYR A 305 2.36 -33.54 -8.12
N TYR A 306 3.03 -33.10 -9.18
CA TYR A 306 2.46 -32.95 -10.52
C TYR A 306 3.41 -33.57 -11.55
N THR A 307 2.85 -34.40 -12.42
CA THR A 307 3.45 -34.90 -13.64
C THR A 307 2.41 -34.75 -14.76
N PRO A 308 2.82 -34.71 -16.04
CA PRO A 308 1.85 -34.64 -17.15
C PRO A 308 0.82 -35.78 -17.12
N GLU A 309 1.18 -36.95 -16.59
CA GLU A 309 0.34 -38.14 -16.54
C GLU A 309 -0.42 -38.32 -15.22
N SER A 310 0.00 -37.66 -14.13
CA SER A 310 -0.56 -37.87 -12.80
C SER A 310 -0.32 -36.67 -11.88
N ALA A 311 -1.32 -36.31 -11.10
CA ALA A 311 -1.21 -35.31 -10.04
C ALA A 311 -1.92 -35.82 -8.79
N GLY A 312 -1.41 -35.47 -7.61
CA GLY A 312 -2.01 -35.88 -6.34
C GLY A 312 -1.16 -35.49 -5.14
N GLY A 313 -1.48 -36.08 -3.98
CA GLY A 313 -0.80 -35.82 -2.71
C GLY A 313 -1.46 -34.71 -1.87
N ASN A 314 -0.81 -34.34 -0.76
CA ASN A 314 -1.28 -33.32 0.17
C ASN A 314 -0.33 -32.13 0.15
N LEU A 315 -0.87 -30.93 -0.02
CA LEU A 315 -0.13 -29.70 0.20
C LEU A 315 -0.10 -29.39 1.70
N LYS A 316 1.09 -29.20 2.26
CA LYS A 316 1.26 -28.76 3.64
C LYS A 316 2.19 -27.56 3.64
N LEU A 317 1.65 -26.41 4.02
CA LEU A 317 2.41 -25.17 4.10
C LEU A 317 2.54 -24.77 5.57
N ASP A 318 3.70 -24.23 5.91
CA ASP A 318 3.88 -23.40 7.10
C ASP A 318 3.92 -21.94 6.63
N ILE A 319 2.99 -21.14 7.13
CA ILE A 319 2.78 -19.76 6.68
C ILE A 319 2.99 -18.85 7.87
N GLU A 320 4.02 -18.01 7.80
CA GLU A 320 4.30 -16.97 8.77
C GLU A 320 3.89 -15.61 8.20
N ILE A 321 3.14 -14.84 8.99
CA ILE A 321 2.61 -13.53 8.61
C ILE A 321 3.10 -12.51 9.64
N PHE A 322 3.71 -11.43 9.15
CA PHE A 322 4.15 -10.32 9.98
C PHE A 322 3.18 -9.16 9.87
N ASP A 323 2.66 -8.75 11.02
CA ASP A 323 1.76 -7.61 11.17
C ASP A 323 2.21 -6.78 12.37
N TRP A 324 2.26 -5.46 12.18
CA TRP A 324 2.64 -4.53 13.23
C TRP A 324 1.59 -4.44 14.34
N THR A 325 0.30 -4.64 14.04
CA THR A 325 -0.78 -4.47 15.01
C THR A 325 -0.70 -5.48 16.16
N PRO A 326 -0.65 -6.81 15.91
CA PRO A 326 -0.44 -7.80 16.96
C PRO A 326 0.87 -7.58 17.72
N TYR A 327 1.94 -7.25 16.99
CA TYR A 327 3.27 -7.05 17.57
C TYR A 327 3.30 -5.88 18.57
N LEU A 328 2.71 -4.75 18.21
CA LEU A 328 2.76 -3.52 19.01
C LEU A 328 1.72 -3.51 20.13
N THR A 329 0.60 -4.22 19.98
CA THR A 329 -0.46 -4.29 21.00
C THR A 329 -0.31 -5.48 21.95
N GLY A 330 0.54 -6.47 21.62
CA GLY A 330 0.61 -7.74 22.34
C GLY A 330 -0.63 -8.62 22.17
N SER A 331 -1.58 -8.22 21.31
CA SER A 331 -2.75 -9.00 20.92
C SER A 331 -2.31 -10.06 19.91
N GLY A 332 -1.75 -11.17 20.39
CA GLY A 332 -1.32 -12.30 19.55
C GLY A 332 -2.47 -13.05 18.85
N THR A 333 -3.72 -12.61 19.00
CA THR A 333 -4.84 -13.20 18.29
C THR A 333 -4.95 -12.54 16.92
N VAL A 334 -4.46 -13.22 15.90
CA VAL A 334 -4.91 -12.97 14.52
C VAL A 334 -6.38 -13.41 14.52
N LEU A 335 -7.29 -12.45 14.43
CA LEU A 335 -8.68 -12.76 14.10
C LEU A 335 -8.64 -13.13 12.62
N ASP A 336 -8.82 -14.41 12.30
CA ASP A 336 -9.17 -14.82 10.94
C ASP A 336 -10.48 -14.08 10.59
N GLU A 337 -10.38 -13.01 9.78
CA GLU A 337 -11.53 -12.33 9.18
C GLU A 337 -12.09 -13.12 7.99
#